data_AF-A0A8T6ZUA6-F1
#
_entry.id   AF-A0A8T6ZUA6-F1
#
_cell.length_a   1.000
_cell.length_b   1.000
_cell.length_c   1.000
_cell.angle_alpha   90.00
_cell.angle_beta   90.00
_cell.angle_gamma   90.00
#
_symmetry.space_group_name_H-M   'P 1'
#
loop_
_entity.id
_entity.type
_entity.pdbx_description
1 polymer ?
#
loop_
_entity_poly.entity_id
_entity_poly.type
_entity_poly.pdbx_seq_one_letter_code
_entity_poly.pdbx_strand_id
1 'polypeptide(L)' 'MQVHDELVLEVESGAAQNLAEELSARMEAAAQLRVPLKVDFGLGSNWDEAH' A
#
# COMPACT_ATOMS: atom_id res chain seq x y z
N MET A 1 9.87 0.63 3.76
CA MET A 1 10.60 1.80 3.22
C MET A 1 9.60 2.81 2.68
N GLN A 2 9.89 4.11 2.70
CA GLN A 2 9.08 5.13 2.02
C GLN A 2 9.91 5.75 0.89
N VAL A 3 9.33 5.83 -0.30
CA VAL A 3 9.97 6.42 -1.49
C VAL A 3 8.90 7.24 -2.20
N HIS A 4 9.08 8.56 -2.30
CA HIS A 4 8.10 9.47 -2.90
C HIS A 4 6.70 9.35 -2.28
N ASP A 5 5.74 8.78 -3.00
CA ASP A 5 4.35 8.55 -2.59
C ASP A 5 4.06 7.07 -2.25
N GLU A 6 5.08 6.21 -2.29
CA GLU A 6 4.97 4.78 -2.05
C GLU A 6 5.45 4.36 -0.66
N LEU A 7 4.75 3.38 -0.08
CA LEU A 7 5.17 2.63 1.08
C LEU A 7 5.46 1.18 0.65
N VAL A 8 6.70 0.74 0.86
CA VAL A 8 7.14 -0.64 0.62
C VAL A 8 7.20 -1.40 1.94
N LEU A 9 6.50 -2.52 2.04
CA LEU A 9 6.44 -3.35 3.24
C LEU A 9 6.91 -4.77 2.95
N GLU A 10 7.61 -5.37 3.90
CA GLU A 10 7.80 -6.82 3.95
C GLU A 10 6.69 -7.41 4.82
N VAL A 11 5.98 -8.40 4.29
CA VAL A 11 4.79 -8.98 4.91
C VAL A 11 4.87 -10.50 4.81
N GLU A 12 4.35 -11.19 5.83
CA GLU A 12 4.13 -12.62 5.75
C GLU A 12 3.17 -12.94 4.58
N SER A 13 3.51 -13.90 3.73
CA SER A 13 2.76 -14.22 2.51
C SER A 13 1.29 -14.57 2.77
N GLY A 14 0.97 -15.23 3.89
CA GLY A 14 -0.39 -15.57 4.29
C GLY A 14 -1.26 -14.35 4.67
N ALA A 15 -0.64 -13.22 5.01
CA ALA A 15 -1.31 -12.00 5.44
C ALA A 15 -1.25 -10.88 4.39
N ALA A 16 -0.45 -11.03 3.33
CA ALA A 16 -0.13 -9.96 2.37
C ALA A 16 -1.37 -9.31 1.76
N GLN A 17 -2.32 -10.10 1.24
CA GLN A 17 -3.54 -9.58 0.61
C GLN A 17 -4.41 -8.79 1.60
N ASN A 18 -4.72 -9.39 2.75
CA ASN A 18 -5.58 -8.75 3.75
C ASN A 18 -4.93 -7.47 4.30
N LEU A 19 -3.62 -7.51 4.57
CA LEU A 19 -2.91 -6.33 5.06
C LEU A 19 -2.91 -5.22 4.01
N ALA A 20 -2.71 -5.54 2.74
CA ALA A 20 -2.70 -4.55 1.67
C ALA A 20 -4.06 -3.86 1.52
N GLU A 21 -5.16 -4.62 1.54
CA GLU A 21 -6.52 -4.07 1.49
C GLU A 21 -6.82 -3.15 2.67
N GLU A 22 -6.48 -3.57 3.90
CA GLU A 22 -6.66 -2.75 5.09
C GLU A 22 -5.78 -1.50 5.10
N LEU A 23 -4.52 -1.63 4.66
CA LEU A 23 -3.57 -0.53 4.63
C LEU A 23 -3.99 0.51 3.60
N SER A 24 -4.40 0.11 2.40
CA SER A 24 -4.91 1.03 1.37
C SER A 24 -6.11 1.82 1.89
N ALA A 25 -7.09 1.15 2.51
CA ALA A 25 -8.26 1.85 3.08
C ALA A 25 -7.87 2.88 4.16
N ARG A 26 -6.87 2.57 5.00
CA ARG A 26 -6.36 3.50 6.02
C ARG A 26 -5.60 4.67 5.40
N MET A 27 -4.81 4.42 4.38
CA MET A 27 -4.03 5.46 3.69
C MET A 27 -4.93 6.42 2.90
N GLU A 28 -5.97 5.91 2.23
CA GLU A 28 -6.98 6.74 1.57
C GLU A 28 -7.74 7.64 2.56
N ALA A 29 -7.98 7.14 3.77
CA ALA A 29 -8.65 7.88 4.84
C ALA A 29 -7.72 8.80 5.67
N ALA A 30 -6.41 8.81 5.38
CA ALA A 30 -5.42 9.47 6.24
C ALA A 30 -5.56 11.02 6.28
N ALA A 31 -6.15 11.62 5.26
CA ALA A 31 -6.39 13.06 5.22
C ALA A 31 -7.66 13.40 4.42
N GLN A 32 -8.38 14.43 4.87
CA GLN A 32 -9.48 15.00 4.11
C GLN A 32 -8.94 16.09 3.19
N LEU A 33 -8.87 15.79 1.90
CA LEU A 33 -8.37 16.68 0.86
C LEU A 33 -9.49 17.06 -0.11
N ARG A 34 -9.33 18.20 -0.80
CA ARG A 34 -10.27 18.61 -1.86
C ARG A 34 -10.25 17.65 -3.06
N VAL A 35 -9.12 17.00 -3.29
CA VAL A 35 -8.97 15.89 -4.25
C VAL A 35 -8.85 14.60 -3.43
N PRO A 36 -9.69 13.59 -3.65
CA PRO A 36 -9.62 12.34 -2.89
C PRO A 36 -8.27 11.65 -3.04
N LEU A 37 -7.75 11.11 -1.93
CA LEU A 37 -6.60 10.20 -1.98
C LEU A 37 -7.08 8.85 -2.50
N LYS A 38 -6.28 8.25 -3.38
CA LYS A 38 -6.48 6.90 -3.90
C LYS A 38 -5.17 6.15 -3.71
N VAL A 39 -5.25 4.90 -3.25
CA VAL A 39 -4.08 4.05 -3.03
C VAL A 39 -4.24 2.75 -3.79
N ASP A 40 -3.31 2.51 -4.69
CA ASP A 40 -3.16 1.23 -5.37
C ASP A 40 -2.05 0.42 -4.65
N PHE A 41 -2.12 -0.91 -4.72
CA PHE A 41 -1.13 -1.79 -4.12
C PHE A 41 -0.77 -2.93 -5.07
N GLY A 42 0.50 -3.35 -5.01
CA GLY A 42 1.01 -4.54 -5.68
C GLY A 42 1.70 -5.48 -4.70
N LEU A 43 1.74 -6.77 -5.05
CA LEU A 43 2.36 -7.83 -4.26
C LEU A 43 3.36 -8.57 -5.14
N GLY A 44 4.58 -8.76 -4.65
CA GLY A 44 5.66 -9.40 -5.39
C GLY A 44 6.70 -10.03 -4.47
N SER A 45 7.53 -10.91 -5.02
CA SER A 45 8.63 -11.55 -4.29
C SER A 45 9.83 -10.63 -4.10
N ASN A 46 9.84 -9.52 -4.83
CA ASN A 46 10.80 -8.44 -4.75
C ASN A 46 10.10 -7.12 -5.12
N TRP A 47 10.82 -6.00 -4.99
CA TRP A 47 10.25 -4.68 -5.22
C TRP A 47 9.82 -4.44 -6.67
N ASP A 48 10.57 -4.93 -7.65
CA ASP A 48 10.26 -4.77 -9.09
C ASP A 48 8.95 -5.51 -9.47
N GLU A 49 8.67 -6.64 -8.83
CA GLU A 49 7.41 -7.38 -9.01
C GLU A 49 6.22 -6.77 -8.27
N ALA A 50 6.46 -6.01 -7.20
CA ALA A 50 5.42 -5.45 -6.33
C ALA A 50 4.97 -4.04 -6.76
N HIS A 51 5.70 -3.41 -7.68
CA HIS A 51 5.37 -2.11 -8.27
C HIS A 51 4.43 -2.30 -9.46
#